data_AF-A0A847I655-F1
#
_entry.id   AF-A0A847I655-F1
#
_cell.length_a   1.000
_cell.length_b   1.000
_cell.length_c   1.000
_cell.angle_alpha   90.00
_cell.angle_beta   90.00
_cell.angle_gamma   90.00
#
_symmetry.space_group_name_H-M   'P 1'
#
loop_
_entity.id
_entity.type
_entity.pdbx_description
1 polymer ?
#
loop_
_entity_poly.entity_id
_entity_poly.type
_entity_poly.pdbx_seq_one_letter_code
_entity_poly.pdbx_strand_id
1 'polypeptide(L)'
;MYACRLSAAANAEATIIRGVIDCLLETADGLVILDYKTDRVPDDATLQERINTYTLQLQLYAQAAAQIFARPVTRAVLVFIRQRYLANVTVAPPPLAQLLNAATLA
;
A
#
# COMPACT_ATOMS: atom_id res chain seq x y z
N MET A 1 -8.07 -5.67 -10.81
CA MET A 1 -8.01 -6.49 -9.58
C MET A 1 -6.74 -7.33 -9.65
N TYR A 2 -5.89 -7.23 -8.64
CA TYR A 2 -4.65 -7.99 -8.53
C TYR A 2 -4.75 -8.94 -7.34
N ALA A 3 -4.25 -10.15 -7.50
CA ALA A 3 -4.13 -11.13 -6.44
C ALA A 3 -2.68 -11.56 -6.35
N CYS A 4 -2.10 -11.44 -5.16
CA CYS A 4 -0.70 -11.79 -4.90
C CYS A 4 -0.64 -12.73 -3.69
N ARG A 5 0.18 -13.78 -3.78
CA ARG A 5 0.50 -14.60 -2.62
C ARG A 5 1.63 -13.93 -1.88
N LEU A 6 1.36 -13.51 -0.64
CA LEU A 6 2.37 -12.96 0.24
C LEU A 6 2.62 -13.94 1.40
N SER A 7 3.88 -14.19 1.71
CA SER A 7 4.29 -14.95 2.89
C SER A 7 5.13 -14.09 3.82
N ALA A 8 4.98 -14.30 5.13
CA ALA A 8 5.76 -13.57 6.14
C ALA A 8 7.23 -14.03 6.22
N ALA A 9 7.53 -15.24 5.73
CA ALA A 9 8.86 -15.83 5.68
C ALA A 9 8.92 -16.89 4.57
N ALA A 10 10.13 -17.36 4.24
CA ALA A 10 10.37 -18.35 3.18
C ALA A 10 9.61 -19.67 3.37
N ASN A 11 9.34 -20.07 4.62
CA ASN A 11 8.66 -21.32 4.97
C ASN A 11 7.29 -21.09 5.66
N ALA A 12 6.77 -19.86 5.64
CA ALA A 12 5.46 -19.57 6.21
C ALA A 12 4.34 -19.88 5.20
N GLU A 13 3.16 -20.26 5.71
CA GLU A 13 1.97 -20.41 4.88
C GLU A 13 1.67 -19.09 4.15
N ALA A 14 1.47 -19.16 2.84
CA ALA A 14 1.24 -17.99 2.02
C ALA A 14 -0.25 -17.64 1.99
N THR A 15 -0.59 -16.40 2.35
CA THR A 15 -1.96 -15.88 2.26
C THR A 15 -2.15 -15.13 0.95
N ILE A 16 -3.34 -15.25 0.36
CA ILE A 16 -3.69 -14.49 -0.84
C ILE A 16 -4.21 -13.13 -0.41
N ILE A 17 -3.47 -12.08 -0.75
CA ILE A 17 -3.96 -10.70 -0.67
C ILE A 17 -4.60 -10.34 -2.01
N ARG A 18 -5.82 -9.79 -1.94
CA ARG A 18 -6.57 -9.30 -3.10
C ARG A 18 -6.83 -7.81 -2.93
N GLY A 19 -6.56 -7.05 -3.99
CA GLY A 19 -6.77 -5.61 -3.98
C GLY A 19 -6.91 -5.03 -5.37
N VAL A 20 -7.27 -3.75 -5.42
CA VAL A 20 -7.24 -2.95 -6.64
C VAL A 20 -6.32 -1.78 -6.34
N ILE A 21 -5.31 -1.60 -7.18
CA ILE A 21 -4.46 -0.40 -7.16
C ILE A 21 -5.16 0.61 -8.06
N ASP A 22 -5.49 1.79 -7.54
CA ASP A 22 -6.20 2.82 -8.32
C ASP A 22 -5.40 3.24 -9.56
N CYS A 23 -4.10 3.48 -9.39
CA CYS A 23 -3.20 3.82 -10.48
C CYS A 23 -1.78 3.31 -10.21
N LEU A 24 -1.23 2.64 -11.22
CA LEU A 24 0.15 2.16 -11.26
C LEU A 24 0.81 2.77 -12.50
N LEU A 25 1.90 3.49 -12.29
CA LEU A 25 2.67 4.13 -13.36
C LEU A 25 4.01 3.42 -13.50
N GLU A 26 4.40 3.15 -14.74
CA GLU A 26 5.72 2.64 -15.07
C GLU A 26 6.64 3.81 -15.45
N THR A 27 7.80 3.89 -14.80
CA THR A 27 8.86 4.86 -15.14
C THR A 27 10.14 4.13 -15.53
N ALA A 28 11.20 4.85 -15.89
CA ALA A 28 12.51 4.24 -16.11
C ALA A 28 13.07 3.61 -14.82
N ASP A 29 12.85 4.26 -13.68
CA ASP A 29 13.44 3.86 -12.39
C ASP A 29 12.66 2.74 -11.68
N GLY A 30 11.38 2.55 -12.02
CA GLY A 30 10.55 1.52 -11.41
C GLY A 30 9.06 1.84 -11.50
N LEU A 31 8.30 1.33 -10.54
CA LEU A 31 6.86 1.52 -10.44
C LEU A 31 6.53 2.64 -9.46
N VAL A 32 5.52 3.44 -9.80
CA VAL A 32 4.94 4.45 -8.92
C VAL A 32 3.47 4.14 -8.69
N ILE A 33 3.07 4.07 -7.42
CA ILE A 33 1.68 3.84 -7.02
C ILE A 33 1.04 5.17 -6.61
N LEU A 34 -0.14 5.44 -7.16
CA LEU A 34 -1.01 6.54 -6.73
C LEU A 34 -2.33 5.94 -6.24
N ASP A 35 -2.74 6.34 -5.03
CA ASP A 35 -4.02 5.96 -4.43
C ASP A 35 -4.83 7.23 -4.11
N TYR A 36 -6.05 7.33 -4.64
CA TYR A 36 -6.81 8.57 -4.63
C TYR A 36 -7.81 8.59 -3.47
N LYS A 37 -7.67 9.60 -2.61
CA LYS A 37 -8.55 9.80 -1.45
C LYS A 37 -9.46 11.01 -1.64
N THR A 38 -10.75 10.78 -1.41
CA THR A 38 -11.82 11.80 -1.53
C THR A 38 -12.36 12.26 -0.17
N ASP A 39 -11.77 11.76 0.90
CA ASP A 39 -12.12 12.05 2.29
C ASP A 39 -12.12 13.56 2.60
N ARG A 40 -13.01 13.97 3.49
CA ARG A 40 -12.93 15.29 4.11
C ARG A 40 -11.95 15.22 5.26
N VAL A 41 -10.88 15.98 5.12
CA VAL A 41 -9.81 16.15 6.11
C VAL A 41 -9.85 17.63 6.51
N PRO A 42 -10.42 17.96 7.68
CA PRO A 42 -10.67 19.34 8.10
C PRO A 42 -9.42 20.06 8.63
N ASP A 43 -8.44 19.31 9.11
CA ASP A 43 -7.21 19.81 9.74
C ASP A 43 -6.03 18.86 9.50
N ASP A 44 -4.82 19.35 9.82
CA ASP A 44 -3.58 18.61 9.63
C ASP A 44 -3.48 17.37 10.53
N ALA A 45 -4.10 17.39 11.72
CA ALA A 45 -4.10 16.25 12.62
C ALA A 45 -4.86 15.07 12.01
N THR A 46 -6.05 15.33 11.48
CA THR A 46 -6.86 14.34 10.74
C THR A 46 -6.13 13.88 9.49
N LEU A 47 -5.38 14.76 8.81
CA LEU A 47 -4.60 14.39 7.63
C LEU A 47 -3.55 13.34 7.97
N GLN A 48 -2.79 13.56 9.04
CA GLN A 48 -1.76 12.62 9.48
C GLN A 48 -2.39 11.29 9.93
N GLU A 49 -3.50 11.31 10.64
CA GLU A 49 -4.24 10.10 11.02
C GLU A 49 -4.64 9.28 9.78
N ARG A 50 -5.19 9.94 8.76
CA ARG A 50 -5.56 9.28 7.48
C ARG A 50 -4.35 8.71 6.77
N ILE A 51 -3.25 9.47 6.66
CA ILE A 51 -2.00 8.98 6.05
C ILE A 51 -1.52 7.71 6.75
N ASN A 52 -1.51 7.71 8.09
CA ASN A 52 -1.11 6.55 8.88
C ASN A 52 -2.02 5.35 8.62
N THR A 53 -3.34 5.58 8.57
CA THR A 53 -4.34 4.52 8.31
C THR A 53 -4.12 3.85 6.95
N TYR A 54 -3.83 4.64 5.90
CA TYR A 54 -3.64 4.11 4.55
C TYR A 54 -2.22 3.61 4.27
N THR A 55 -1.24 3.93 5.12
CA THR A 55 0.17 3.55 4.91
C THR A 55 0.34 2.04 4.73
N LEU A 56 -0.29 1.26 5.60
CA LEU A 56 -0.21 -0.20 5.54
C LEU A 56 -0.78 -0.76 4.22
N GLN A 57 -1.89 -0.20 3.75
CA GLN A 57 -2.51 -0.59 2.48
C GLN A 57 -1.56 -0.34 1.31
N LEU A 58 -0.94 0.84 1.25
CA LEU A 58 0.01 1.16 0.17
C LEU A 58 1.28 0.30 0.25
N GLN A 59 1.73 -0.07 1.44
CA GLN A 59 2.86 -1.00 1.59
C GLN A 59 2.52 -2.41 1.09
N LEU A 60 1.31 -2.91 1.36
CA LEU A 60 0.81 -4.17 0.80
C LEU A 60 0.73 -4.11 -0.73
N TYR A 61 0.22 -3.00 -1.28
CA TYR A 61 0.18 -2.80 -2.73
C TYR A 61 1.57 -2.72 -3.34
N ALA A 62 2.50 -2.02 -2.69
CA ALA A 62 3.87 -1.91 -3.16
C ALA A 62 4.57 -3.27 -3.21
N GLN A 63 4.42 -4.09 -2.16
CA GLN A 63 4.97 -5.44 -2.15
C GLN A 63 4.34 -6.33 -3.24
N ALA A 64 3.00 -6.30 -3.35
CA ALA A 64 2.29 -7.11 -4.34
C ALA A 64 2.66 -6.70 -5.78
N ALA A 65 2.67 -5.40 -6.09
CA ALA A 65 3.05 -4.89 -7.40
C ALA A 65 4.51 -5.26 -7.74
N ALA A 66 5.42 -5.10 -6.78
CA ALA A 66 6.83 -5.44 -7.01
C ALA A 66 7.02 -6.92 -7.39
N GLN A 67 6.26 -7.82 -6.77
CA GLN A 67 6.28 -9.24 -7.09
C GLN A 67 5.61 -9.56 -8.42
N ILE A 68 4.43 -9.01 -8.69
CA ILE A 68 3.65 -9.29 -9.91
C ILE A 68 4.39 -8.82 -11.16
N PHE A 69 4.96 -7.63 -11.12
CA PHE A 69 5.61 -7.00 -12.28
C PHE A 69 7.12 -7.24 -12.33
N ALA A 70 7.70 -7.90 -11.32
CA ALA A 70 9.14 -8.14 -11.18
C ALA A 70 9.99 -6.84 -11.30
N ARG A 71 9.48 -5.73 -10.77
CA ARG A 71 10.11 -4.40 -10.80
C ARG A 71 9.95 -3.71 -9.45
N PRO A 72 10.93 -2.92 -8.96
CA PRO A 72 10.78 -2.23 -7.68
C PRO A 72 9.69 -1.15 -7.74
N VAL A 73 8.97 -0.97 -6.63
CA VAL A 73 8.12 0.22 -6.43
C VAL A 73 8.98 1.30 -5.80
N THR A 74 9.26 2.35 -6.55
CA THR A 74 10.17 3.43 -6.13
C THR A 74 9.45 4.56 -5.40
N ARG A 75 8.13 4.67 -5.58
CA ARG A 75 7.33 5.70 -4.92
C ARG A 75 5.88 5.24 -4.72
N ALA A 76 5.33 5.55 -3.56
CA ALA A 76 3.91 5.37 -3.24
C ALA A 76 3.35 6.70 -2.72
N VAL A 77 2.21 7.13 -3.26
CA VAL A 77 1.63 8.44 -2.95
C VAL A 77 0.13 8.32 -2.69
N LEU A 78 -0.31 8.93 -1.59
CA LEU A 78 -1.72 9.21 -1.33
C LEU A 78 -2.08 10.58 -1.92
N VAL A 79 -3.08 10.61 -2.79
CA VAL A 79 -3.56 11.81 -3.46
C VAL A 79 -4.85 12.26 -2.79
N PHE A 80 -4.77 13.24 -1.89
CA PHE A 80 -5.91 13.83 -1.22
C PHE A 80 -6.54 14.91 -2.11
N ILE A 81 -7.55 14.52 -2.89
CA ILE A 81 -8.10 15.33 -3.98
C ILE A 81 -8.70 16.64 -3.46
N ARG A 82 -9.47 16.60 -2.37
CA ARG A 82 -10.17 17.79 -1.84
C ARG A 82 -9.20 18.82 -1.25
N GLN A 83 -8.14 18.34 -0.62
CA GLN A 83 -7.10 19.14 0.03
C GLN A 83 -6.03 19.58 -0.98
N ARG A 84 -6.04 19.03 -2.21
CA ARG A 84 -4.99 19.20 -3.22
C ARG A 84 -3.61 18.88 -2.65
N TYR A 85 -3.55 17.81 -1.86
CA TYR A 85 -2.37 17.45 -1.10
C TYR A 85 -1.85 16.07 -1.52
N LEU A 86 -0.53 15.95 -1.64
CA LEU A 86 0.16 14.71 -1.96
C LEU A 86 0.99 14.26 -0.77
N ALA A 87 0.62 13.13 -0.17
CA ALA A 87 1.39 12.49 0.88
C ALA A 87 2.26 11.39 0.28
N ASN A 88 3.59 11.53 0.38
CA ASN A 88 4.48 10.42 0.09
C ASN A 88 4.42 9.41 1.23
N VAL A 89 4.23 8.14 0.89
CA VAL A 89 4.27 7.04 1.83
C VAL A 89 5.61 6.32 1.69
N THR A 90 6.26 6.07 2.81
CA THR A 90 7.49 5.27 2.84
C THR A 90 7.17 3.85 2.41
N VAL A 91 7.77 3.42 1.30
CA VAL A 91 7.70 2.05 0.81
C VAL A 91 8.59 1.19 1.72
N ALA A 92 7.97 0.51 2.67
CA ALA A 92 8.61 -0.44 3.57
C ALA A 92 7.89 -1.79 3.48
N PRO A 93 8.60 -2.91 3.75
CA PRO A 93 7.95 -4.20 3.85
C PRO A 93 6.82 -4.16 4.89
N PRO A 94 5.56 -4.48 4.53
CA PRO A 94 4.47 -4.53 5.48
C PRO A 94 4.71 -5.64 6.51
N PRO A 95 4.25 -5.46 7.76
CA PRO A 95 4.40 -6.43 8.85
C PRO A 95 3.44 -7.63 8.67
N LEU A 96 3.65 -8.44 7.63
CA LEU A 96 2.77 -9.54 7.24
C LEU A 96 2.52 -10.53 8.39
N ALA A 97 3.54 -10.89 9.17
CA ALA A 97 3.38 -11.80 10.30
C ALA A 97 2.33 -11.30 11.31
N GLN A 98 2.34 -10.00 11.62
CA GLN A 98 1.41 -9.41 12.57
C GLN A 98 -0.02 -9.35 12.00
N LEU A 99 -0.16 -9.02 10.71
CA LEU A 99 -1.46 -8.97 10.05
C LEU A 99 -2.13 -10.34 9.94
N LEU A 100 -1.35 -11.37 9.61
CA LEU A 100 -1.86 -12.73 9.48
C LEU A 100 -2.27 -13.28 10.85
N ASN A 101 -1.48 -13.04 11.90
CA ASN A 101 -1.84 -13.46 13.26
C ASN A 101 -3.09 -12.77 13.79
N ALA A 102 -3.31 -11.50 13.46
CA ALA A 102 -4.51 -10.76 13.85
C ALA A 102 -5.78 -11.28 13.15
N ALA A 103 -5.66 -11.81 11.94
CA ALA A 103 -6.78 -12.38 11.18
C ALA A 103 -7.19 -13.79 11.65
N THR A 104 -6.29 -14.55 12.28
CA THR A 104 -6.56 -15.90 12.80
C THR A 104 -7.24 -15.90 14.19
N LEU A 105 -7.31 -14.74 14.84
CA LEU A 105 -7.88 -14.56 16.19
C LEU A 105 -9.30 -13.94 16.19
N ALA A 106 -9.92 -13.79 15.02
CA ALA A 106 -11.28 -13.31 14.81
C ALA A 106 -12.15 -14.39 14.16
#